data_AF-A0A662S971-F1
#
_entry.id   AF-A0A662S971-F1
#
_cell.length_a   1.000
_cell.length_b   1.000
_cell.length_c   1.000
_cell.angle_alpha   90.00
_cell.angle_beta   90.00
_cell.angle_gamma   90.00
#
_symmetry.space_group_name_H-M   'P 1'
#
loop_
_entity.id
_entity.type
_entity.pdbx_description
1 polymer ?
#
loop_
_entity_poly.entity_id
_entity_poly.type
_entity_poly.pdbx_seq_one_letter_code
_entity_poly.pdbx_strand_id
1 'polypeptide(L)'
;MKTRAKVEQRTAKEITKLQELAYELKVGQAMTKEVITVSPYSTMAEFMEVLRVNRISGTPVLEEGRMIGIVSIEDLIKALAAGELNATVGEKMTPNPVTLYADEPLVHAVSKFS
;
A
#
# COMPACT_ATOMS: atom_id res chain seq x y z
N MET A 1 28.78 -39.54 -9.99
CA MET A 1 27.35 -39.39 -10.36
C MET A 1 26.40 -39.05 -9.20
N LYS A 2 26.65 -39.41 -7.92
CA LYS A 2 25.71 -39.15 -6.80
C LYS A 2 25.64 -37.70 -6.29
N THR A 3 26.58 -36.83 -6.66
CA THR A 3 26.71 -35.47 -6.10
C THR A 3 25.71 -34.46 -6.70
N ARG A 4 25.34 -34.62 -7.98
CA ARG A 4 24.48 -33.65 -8.70
C ARG A 4 23.01 -33.73 -8.29
N ALA A 5 22.47 -34.96 -8.20
CA ALA A 5 21.11 -35.22 -7.73
C ALA A 5 20.87 -34.77 -6.28
N LYS A 6 21.90 -34.82 -5.42
CA LYS A 6 21.81 -34.39 -4.01
C LYS A 6 21.77 -32.87 -3.86
N VAL A 7 22.37 -32.14 -4.82
CA VAL A 7 22.31 -30.67 -4.88
C VAL A 7 20.94 -30.24 -5.42
N GLU A 8 20.47 -30.81 -6.54
CA GLU A 8 19.14 -30.52 -7.11
C GLU A 8 18.00 -30.80 -6.12
N GLN A 9 18.06 -31.91 -5.38
CA GLN A 9 17.07 -32.22 -4.33
C GLN A 9 17.11 -31.25 -3.14
N ARG A 10 18.28 -30.70 -2.79
CA ARG A 10 18.41 -29.69 -1.72
C ARG A 10 17.79 -28.37 -2.16
N THR A 11 18.13 -27.91 -3.37
CA THR A 11 17.65 -26.65 -3.92
C THR A 11 16.13 -26.68 -4.14
N ALA A 12 15.57 -27.77 -4.65
CA ALA A 12 14.12 -27.92 -4.81
C ALA A 12 13.37 -27.86 -3.46
N LYS A 13 13.92 -28.48 -2.41
CA LYS A 13 13.33 -28.49 -1.07
C LYS A 13 13.40 -27.13 -0.36
N GLU A 14 14.48 -26.38 -0.61
CA GLU A 14 14.65 -25.01 -0.11
C GLU A 14 13.69 -24.03 -0.78
N ILE A 15 13.46 -24.17 -2.09
CA ILE A 15 12.48 -23.37 -2.85
C ILE A 15 11.05 -23.61 -2.32
N THR A 16 10.66 -24.87 -2.11
CA THR A 16 9.31 -25.18 -1.57
C THR A 16 9.10 -24.60 -0.17
N LYS A 17 10.13 -24.62 0.69
CA LYS A 17 10.05 -24.09 2.05
C LYS A 17 9.91 -22.57 2.09
N LEU A 18 10.56 -21.86 1.16
CA LEU A 18 10.37 -20.42 0.97
C LEU A 18 8.96 -20.08 0.45
N GLN A 19 8.42 -20.91 -0.45
CA GLN A 19 7.05 -20.76 -0.95
C GLN A 19 6.01 -21.02 0.15
N GLU A 20 6.16 -22.07 0.95
CA GLU A 20 5.30 -22.34 2.12
C GLU A 20 5.35 -21.19 3.14
N LEU A 21 6.55 -20.70 3.47
CA LEU A 21 6.71 -19.58 4.41
C LEU A 21 6.08 -18.27 3.88
N ALA A 22 6.15 -18.03 2.57
CA ALA A 22 5.48 -16.88 1.94
C ALA A 22 3.96 -16.98 1.97
N TYR A 23 3.41 -18.20 2.04
CA TYR A 23 1.97 -18.45 2.27
C TYR A 23 1.58 -18.36 3.75
N GLU A 24 2.50 -18.63 4.68
CA GLU A 24 2.26 -18.50 6.12
C GLU A 24 2.31 -17.05 6.62
N LEU A 25 3.14 -16.19 6.01
CA LEU A 25 3.25 -14.79 6.38
C LEU A 25 1.98 -14.02 6.00
N LYS A 26 1.34 -13.36 6.98
CA LYS A 26 0.10 -12.60 6.78
C LYS A 26 0.36 -11.13 6.50
N VAL A 27 -0.53 -10.47 5.76
CA VAL A 27 -0.50 -9.01 5.49
C VAL A 27 -0.33 -8.21 6.78
N GLY A 28 -1.08 -8.57 7.82
CA GLY A 28 -1.07 -7.92 9.13
C GLY A 28 0.26 -7.96 9.88
N GLN A 29 1.17 -8.84 9.47
CA GLN A 29 2.53 -8.94 10.03
C GLN A 29 3.54 -8.05 9.27
N ALA A 30 3.22 -7.65 8.03
CA ALA A 30 4.05 -6.77 7.21
C ALA A 30 3.53 -5.32 7.14
N MET A 31 2.24 -5.09 7.41
CA MET A 31 1.62 -3.76 7.31
C MET A 31 1.93 -2.85 8.50
N THR A 32 1.88 -1.55 8.27
CA THR A 32 1.78 -0.54 9.35
C THR A 32 0.33 -0.44 9.81
N LYS A 33 0.08 -0.60 11.12
CA LYS A 33 -1.28 -0.60 11.68
C LYS A 33 -1.81 0.81 11.95
N GLU A 34 -0.95 1.68 12.48
CA GLU A 34 -1.29 3.06 12.79
C GLU A 34 -0.86 3.94 11.62
N VAL A 35 -1.82 4.29 10.78
CA VAL A 35 -1.59 5.15 9.62
C VAL A 35 -2.30 6.49 9.83
N ILE A 36 -1.63 7.55 9.41
CA ILE A 36 -2.28 8.85 9.23
C ILE A 36 -3.28 8.70 8.09
N THR A 37 -4.42 9.34 8.23
CA THR A 37 -5.50 9.38 7.23
C THR A 37 -5.95 10.82 7.05
N VAL A 38 -6.62 11.10 5.93
CA VAL A 38 -7.22 12.41 5.65
C VAL A 38 -8.70 12.27 5.31
N SER A 39 -9.44 13.35 5.50
CA SER A 39 -10.84 13.47 5.09
C SER A 39 -10.92 13.79 3.60
N PRO A 40 -11.92 13.25 2.85
CA PRO A 40 -12.14 13.67 1.46
C PRO A 40 -12.50 15.16 1.36
N TYR A 41 -12.98 15.77 2.45
CA TYR A 41 -13.38 17.18 2.50
C TYR A 41 -12.22 18.14 2.78
N SER A 42 -11.04 17.61 3.14
CA SER A 42 -9.84 18.43 3.31
C SER A 42 -9.39 19.01 1.97
N THR A 43 -8.81 20.20 1.98
CA THR A 43 -8.22 20.81 0.79
C THR A 43 -6.87 20.19 0.44
N MET A 44 -6.44 20.34 -0.81
CA MET A 44 -5.10 19.93 -1.23
C MET A 44 -4.00 20.72 -0.51
N ALA A 45 -4.27 21.96 -0.09
CA ALA A 45 -3.38 22.75 0.76
C ALA A 45 -3.19 22.12 2.16
N GLU A 46 -4.28 21.72 2.81
CA GLU A 46 -4.21 21.00 4.10
C GLU A 46 -3.50 19.66 3.96
N PHE A 47 -3.76 18.94 2.87
CA PHE A 47 -3.09 17.68 2.57
C PHE A 47 -1.58 17.86 2.38
N MET A 48 -1.13 18.94 1.74
CA MET A 48 0.30 19.27 1.64
C MET A 48 0.95 19.38 3.02
N GLU A 49 0.29 20.05 3.97
CA GLU A 49 0.79 20.18 5.34
C GLU A 49 0.84 18.82 6.05
N VAL A 50 -0.14 17.95 5.82
CA VAL A 50 -0.11 16.57 6.33
C VAL A 50 1.11 15.81 5.82
N LEU A 51 1.40 15.85 4.51
CA LEU A 51 2.59 15.19 3.95
C LEU A 51 3.88 15.76 4.55
N ARG A 52 3.98 17.10 4.62
CA ARG A 52 5.17 17.82 5.09
C ARG A 52 5.49 17.53 6.56
N VAL A 53 4.49 17.63 7.44
CA VAL A 53 4.64 17.44 8.89
C VAL A 53 4.97 16.00 9.21
N ASN A 54 4.29 15.05 8.57
CA ASN A 54 4.42 13.63 8.89
C ASN A 54 5.49 12.90 8.09
N ARG A 55 6.12 13.57 7.10
CA ARG A 55 7.15 13.00 6.22
C ARG A 55 6.69 11.74 5.49
N ILE A 56 5.46 11.76 5.00
CA ILE A 56 4.86 10.68 4.20
C ILE A 56 4.63 11.16 2.77
N SER A 57 4.50 10.23 1.83
CA SER A 57 4.28 10.50 0.39
C SER A 57 2.84 10.25 -0.07
N GLY A 58 1.99 9.74 0.81
CA GLY A 58 0.60 9.43 0.52
C GLY A 58 -0.08 8.79 1.71
N THR A 59 -1.40 8.72 1.67
CA THR A 59 -2.22 8.31 2.80
C THR A 59 -3.61 7.86 2.32
N PRO A 60 -4.25 6.92 3.03
CA PRO A 60 -5.66 6.60 2.79
C PRO A 60 -6.59 7.77 3.10
N VAL A 61 -7.65 7.87 2.31
CA VAL A 61 -8.75 8.82 2.50
C VAL A 61 -9.92 8.10 3.15
N LEU A 62 -10.37 8.61 4.30
CA LEU A 62 -11.45 8.03 5.09
C LEU A 62 -12.65 8.98 5.18
N GLU A 63 -13.84 8.41 5.04
CA GLU A 63 -15.12 9.07 5.31
C GLU A 63 -15.90 8.22 6.29
N GLU A 64 -16.32 8.81 7.42
CA GLU A 64 -17.06 8.11 8.48
C GLU A 64 -16.40 6.79 8.93
N GLY A 65 -15.05 6.78 8.96
CA GLY A 65 -14.25 5.61 9.33
C GLY A 65 -14.10 4.55 8.24
N ARG A 66 -14.66 4.76 7.05
CA ARG A 66 -14.52 3.86 5.90
C ARG A 66 -13.45 4.39 4.95
N MET A 67 -12.56 3.52 4.49
CA MET A 67 -11.60 3.87 3.45
C MET A 67 -12.32 3.97 2.10
N ILE A 68 -12.27 5.14 1.48
CA ILE A 68 -12.95 5.42 0.21
C ILE A 68 -11.97 5.72 -0.94
N GLY A 69 -10.70 6.00 -0.62
CA GLY A 69 -9.70 6.33 -1.62
C GLY A 69 -8.27 6.36 -1.08
N ILE A 70 -7.33 6.66 -1.97
CA ILE A 70 -5.93 6.91 -1.68
C ILE A 70 -5.53 8.24 -2.34
N VAL A 71 -4.78 9.06 -1.63
CA VAL A 71 -4.20 10.30 -2.17
C VAL A 71 -2.70 10.33 -1.92
N SER A 72 -1.95 10.84 -2.89
CA SER A 72 -0.50 10.81 -2.90
C SER A 72 0.11 12.15 -3.26
N ILE A 73 1.44 12.24 -3.12
CA ILE A 73 2.22 13.39 -3.56
C ILE A 73 2.06 13.66 -5.06
N GLU A 74 1.81 12.64 -5.88
CA GLU A 74 1.58 12.83 -7.31
C GLU A 74 0.29 13.62 -7.57
N ASP A 75 -0.78 13.32 -6.83
CA ASP A 75 -2.05 14.04 -6.91
C ASP A 75 -1.89 15.50 -6.46
N LEU A 76 -1.07 15.72 -5.43
CA LEU A 76 -0.69 17.07 -4.98
C LEU A 76 0.11 17.83 -6.05
N ILE A 77 1.07 17.19 -6.71
CA ILE A 77 1.86 17.81 -7.79
C ILE A 77 0.94 18.20 -8.96
N LYS A 78 -0.02 17.34 -9.33
CA LYS A 78 -1.02 17.64 -10.36
C LYS A 78 -1.88 18.85 -9.96
N ALA A 79 -2.37 18.89 -8.72
CA ALA A 79 -3.16 20.01 -8.22
C ALA A 79 -2.34 21.31 -8.18
N LEU A 80 -1.07 21.27 -7.79
CA LEU A 80 -0.15 22.40 -7.82
C LEU A 80 0.04 22.95 -9.24
N ALA A 81 0.30 22.06 -10.20
CA ALA A 81 0.47 22.44 -11.60
C ALA A 81 -0.79 23.08 -12.20
N ALA A 82 -1.97 22.68 -11.73
CA ALA A 82 -3.26 23.23 -12.16
C ALA A 82 -3.72 24.46 -11.35
N GLY A 83 -3.01 24.84 -10.27
CA GLY A 83 -3.42 25.93 -9.39
C GLY A 83 -4.63 25.60 -8.49
N GLU A 84 -4.87 24.32 -8.22
CA GLU A 84 -6.09 23.80 -7.60
C GLU A 84 -5.89 23.46 -6.11
N LEU A 85 -5.11 24.24 -5.37
CA LEU A 85 -4.85 23.94 -3.94
C LEU A 85 -6.09 24.04 -3.04
N ASN A 86 -7.13 24.74 -3.49
CA ASN A 86 -8.43 24.82 -2.81
C ASN A 86 -9.37 23.66 -3.18
N ALA A 87 -9.03 22.84 -4.17
CA ALA A 87 -9.79 21.63 -4.46
C ALA A 87 -9.71 20.67 -3.28
N THR A 88 -10.74 19.84 -3.15
CA THR A 88 -10.82 18.84 -2.10
C THR A 88 -9.99 17.61 -2.44
N VAL A 89 -9.53 16.90 -1.42
CA VAL A 89 -8.87 15.60 -1.56
C VAL A 89 -9.78 14.62 -2.30
N GLY A 90 -11.09 14.63 -2.02
CA GLY A 90 -12.06 13.75 -2.67
C GLY A 90 -12.12 13.94 -4.19
N GLU A 91 -11.91 15.15 -4.69
CA GLU A 91 -11.89 15.44 -6.14
C GLU A 91 -10.60 14.97 -6.83
N LYS A 92 -9.50 14.81 -6.07
CA LYS A 92 -8.17 14.52 -6.62
C LYS A 92 -7.64 13.12 -6.28
N MET A 93 -8.23 12.45 -5.31
CA MET A 93 -7.82 11.10 -4.89
C MET A 93 -8.15 10.04 -5.95
N THR A 94 -7.51 8.89 -5.84
CA THR A 94 -7.94 7.68 -6.53
C THR A 94 -9.02 6.98 -5.69
N PRO A 95 -10.27 6.86 -6.18
CA PRO A 95 -11.34 6.17 -5.45
C PRO A 95 -11.22 4.65 -5.59
N ASN A 96 -11.96 3.91 -4.75
CA ASN A 96 -12.10 2.44 -4.82
C ASN A 96 -10.75 1.68 -4.81
N PRO A 97 -9.95 1.85 -3.74
CA PRO A 97 -8.64 1.21 -3.67
C PRO A 97 -8.77 -0.32 -3.63
N VAL A 98 -7.79 -1.00 -4.19
CA VAL A 98 -7.62 -2.45 -4.00
C VAL A 98 -7.23 -2.68 -2.54
N THR A 99 -8.01 -3.47 -1.82
CA THR A 99 -7.78 -3.78 -0.40
C THR A 99 -7.60 -5.28 -0.19
N LEU A 100 -6.96 -5.62 0.93
CA LEU A 100 -6.76 -6.98 1.42
C LEU A 100 -6.98 -6.98 2.92
N TYR A 101 -7.42 -8.12 3.48
CA TYR A 101 -7.56 -8.27 4.92
C TYR A 101 -6.21 -8.58 5.58
N ALA A 102 -6.07 -8.15 6.84
CA ALA A 102 -4.83 -8.32 7.61
C ALA A 102 -4.48 -9.79 7.88
N ASP A 103 -5.45 -10.70 7.83
CA ASP A 103 -5.26 -12.13 8.04
C ASP A 103 -5.00 -12.92 6.76
N GLU A 104 -5.07 -12.27 5.59
CA GLU A 104 -4.73 -12.88 4.31
C GLU A 104 -3.22 -13.13 4.15
N PRO A 105 -2.83 -14.16 3.36
CA PRO A 105 -1.45 -14.40 2.99
C PRO A 105 -0.81 -13.22 2.24
N LEU A 106 0.43 -12.86 2.60
CA LEU A 106 1.17 -11.75 2.00
C LEU A 106 1.40 -11.93 0.49
N VAL A 107 1.50 -13.18 0.02
CA VAL A 107 1.62 -13.49 -1.41
C VAL A 107 0.45 -12.94 -2.24
N HIS A 108 -0.76 -12.83 -1.66
CA HIS A 108 -1.89 -12.19 -2.34
C HIS A 108 -1.61 -10.71 -2.59
N ALA A 109 -1.01 -9.99 -1.65
CA ALA A 109 -0.60 -8.59 -1.83
C ALA A 109 0.40 -8.44 -2.96
N VAL A 110 1.43 -9.28 -2.99
CA VAL A 110 2.46 -9.25 -4.05
C VAL A 110 1.83 -9.43 -5.43
N SER A 111 0.85 -10.32 -5.57
CA SER A 111 0.16 -10.55 -6.84
C SER A 111 -0.60 -9.32 -7.38
N LYS A 112 -0.97 -8.36 -6.52
CA LYS A 112 -1.69 -7.14 -6.93
C LYS A 112 -0.79 -6.05 -7.49
N PHE A 113 0.54 -6.17 -7.35
CA PHE A 113 1.53 -5.21 -7.86
C PHE A 113 2.04 -5.57 -9.27
N SER A 114 1.30 -6.42 -10.01
CA SER A 114 1.68 -6.98 -11.31
C SER A 114 1.22 -6.11 -12.48
#